data_AF-A0A7X7G875-F1
#
_entry.id   AF-A0A7X7G875-F1
#
_cell.length_a   1.000
_cell.length_b   1.000
_cell.length_c   1.000
_cell.angle_alpha   90.00
_cell.angle_beta   90.00
_cell.angle_gamma   90.00
#
_symmetry.space_group_name_H-M   'P 1'
#
loop_
_entity.id
_entity.type
_entity.pdbx_description
1 polymer ?
#
loop_
_entity_poly.entity_id
_entity_poly.type
_entity_poly.pdbx_seq_one_letter_code
_entity_poly.pdbx_strand_id
1 'polypeptide(L)' 'AYGRAIDLNPVENPYVLGSHVGPRAGRAFASRPDAPGVVHADDAVVRAFAAEGWQWGGYWDSPTDYQHFSTTGR' A
#
# COMPACT_ATOMS: atom_id res chain seq x y z
N ALA A 1 17.46 0.25 5.59
CA ALA A 1 16.12 -0.01 6.17
C ALA A 1 16.27 -0.24 7.67
N TYR A 2 15.45 0.39 8.51
CA TYR A 2 15.49 0.22 9.98
C TYR A 2 14.66 -0.97 10.50
N GLY A 3 14.15 -1.83 9.61
CA GLY A 3 13.29 -2.96 9.97
C GLY A 3 11.89 -2.58 10.47
N ARG A 4 11.33 -1.47 9.98
CA ARG A 4 10.07 -0.87 10.48
C ARG A 4 8.97 -0.75 9.43
N ALA A 5 9.14 -1.40 8.29
CA ALA A 5 8.18 -1.37 7.19
C ALA A 5 8.02 -2.75 6.57
N ILE A 6 6.82 -3.01 6.05
CA ILE A 6 6.45 -4.20 5.31
C ILE A 6 5.72 -3.76 4.04
N ASP A 7 6.11 -4.34 2.90
CA ASP A 7 5.40 -4.20 1.63
C ASP A 7 4.57 -5.45 1.36
N LEU A 8 3.24 -5.29 1.24
CA LEU A 8 2.30 -6.39 1.05
C LEU A 8 1.77 -6.45 -0.39
N ASN A 9 1.98 -7.59 -1.06
CA ASN A 9 1.54 -7.83 -2.44
C ASN A 9 1.87 -6.65 -3.39
N PRO A 10 3.16 -6.32 -3.62
CA PRO A 10 3.57 -5.16 -4.42
C PRO A 10 2.91 -5.03 -5.79
N VAL A 11 2.59 -6.15 -6.45
CA VAL A 11 1.93 -6.11 -7.77
C VAL A 11 0.48 -5.66 -7.63
N GLU A 12 -0.26 -6.21 -6.67
CA GLU A 12 -1.67 -5.89 -6.40
C GLU A 12 -1.84 -4.53 -5.67
N ASN A 13 -0.80 -4.07 -4.97
CA ASN A 13 -0.77 -2.82 -4.21
C ASN A 13 0.42 -1.95 -4.62
N PRO A 14 0.43 -1.43 -5.85
CA PRO A 14 1.60 -0.75 -6.36
C PRO A 14 1.86 0.60 -5.69
N TYR A 15 3.12 1.01 -5.71
CA TYR A 15 3.53 2.41 -5.54
C TYR A 15 3.08 3.24 -6.74
N VAL A 16 2.47 4.39 -6.50
CA VAL A 16 1.97 5.31 -7.54
C VAL A 16 2.50 6.74 -7.31
N LEU A 17 3.22 7.26 -8.32
CA LEU A 17 3.71 8.65 -8.34
C LEU A 17 3.46 9.25 -9.73
N GLY A 18 2.44 10.10 -9.85
CA GLY A 18 2.01 10.63 -11.15
C GLY A 18 1.63 9.48 -12.10
N SER A 19 2.30 9.39 -13.25
CA SER A 19 2.11 8.29 -14.22
C SER A 19 3.00 7.06 -13.99
N HIS A 20 3.90 7.16 -12.99
CA HIS A 20 4.75 6.05 -12.59
C HIS A 20 3.97 5.10 -11.68
N VAL A 21 4.05 3.80 -12.01
CA VAL A 21 3.49 2.71 -11.21
C VAL A 21 4.56 1.65 -11.05
N GLY A 22 4.91 1.37 -9.80
CA GLY A 22 5.93 0.40 -9.40
C GLY A 22 5.32 -0.71 -8.54
N PRO A 23 5.58 -1.99 -8.84
CA PRO A 23 6.30 -2.52 -10.00
C PRO A 23 5.49 -2.36 -11.29
N ARG A 24 6.14 -2.48 -12.46
CA ARG A 24 5.49 -2.35 -13.78
C ARG A 24 4.28 -3.29 -13.95
N ALA A 25 4.36 -4.50 -13.39
CA ALA A 25 3.27 -5.48 -13.42
C ALA A 25 2.01 -4.98 -12.68
N GLY A 26 2.17 -4.08 -11.70
CA GLY A 26 1.08 -3.53 -10.91
C GLY A 26 0.24 -2.46 -11.62
N ARG A 27 0.58 -2.08 -12.86
CA ARG A 27 -0.19 -1.08 -13.64
C ARG A 27 -1.67 -1.41 -13.74
N ALA A 28 -2.04 -2.69 -13.82
CA ALA A 28 -3.43 -3.12 -13.88
C ALA A 28 -4.20 -2.88 -12.55
N PHE A 29 -3.50 -2.77 -11.43
CA PHE A 29 -4.07 -2.60 -10.10
C PHE A 29 -4.08 -1.15 -9.61
N ALA A 30 -3.51 -0.21 -10.38
CA ALA A 30 -3.55 1.22 -10.05
C ALA A 30 -4.99 1.79 -10.06
N SER A 31 -5.92 1.16 -10.78
CA SER A 31 -7.35 1.49 -10.74
C SER A 31 -8.08 0.97 -9.50
N ARG A 32 -7.39 0.24 -8.61
CA ARG A 32 -7.93 -0.39 -7.39
C ARG A 32 -9.14 -1.29 -7.66
N PRO A 33 -9.03 -2.31 -8.53
CA PRO A 33 -10.13 -3.25 -8.76
C PRO A 33 -10.39 -4.12 -7.52
N ASP A 34 -11.63 -4.53 -7.30
CA ASP A 34 -11.98 -5.52 -6.29
C ASP A 34 -11.47 -6.91 -6.74
N ALA A 35 -10.24 -7.25 -6.33
CA ALA A 35 -9.55 -8.47 -6.72
C ALA A 35 -8.76 -9.07 -5.55
N PRO A 36 -8.47 -10.38 -5.56
CA PRO A 36 -7.66 -11.01 -4.52
C PRO A 36 -6.31 -10.31 -4.34
N GLY A 37 -5.96 -10.01 -3.09
CA GLY A 37 -4.68 -9.40 -2.72
C GLY A 37 -4.63 -7.87 -2.79
N VAL A 38 -5.65 -7.21 -3.37
CA VAL A 38 -5.79 -5.75 -3.38
C VAL A 38 -6.30 -5.28 -2.01
N VAL A 39 -5.62 -4.30 -1.42
CA VAL A 39 -5.95 -3.73 -0.10
C VAL A 39 -6.74 -2.44 -0.25
N HIS A 40 -7.99 -2.41 0.19
CA HIS A 40 -8.81 -1.20 0.18
C HIS A 40 -8.71 -0.47 1.52
N ALA A 41 -9.11 0.80 1.52
CA ALA A 41 -9.28 1.55 2.77
C ALA A 41 -10.23 0.81 3.70
N ASP A 42 -9.90 0.78 4.99
CA ASP A 42 -10.67 0.14 6.07
C ASP A 42 -10.81 -1.40 5.99
N ASP A 43 -10.09 -2.05 5.07
CA ASP A 43 -9.99 -3.51 5.03
C ASP A 43 -9.45 -4.07 6.35
N ALA A 44 -9.73 -5.35 6.58
CA ALA A 44 -9.29 -6.05 7.79
C ALA A 44 -7.78 -5.94 8.02
N VAL A 45 -6.97 -5.98 6.96
CA VAL A 45 -5.51 -5.81 7.05
C VAL A 45 -5.13 -4.40 7.52
N VAL A 46 -5.75 -3.36 6.94
CA VAL A 46 -5.48 -1.97 7.32
C VAL A 46 -5.84 -1.73 8.78
N ARG A 47 -7.02 -2.20 9.21
CA ARG A 47 -7.46 -2.10 10.60
C ARG A 47 -6.58 -2.89 11.57
N ALA A 48 -6.11 -4.08 11.18
CA ALA A 48 -5.22 -4.89 12.00
C ALA A 48 -3.86 -4.21 12.21
N PHE A 49 -3.25 -3.66 11.15
CA PHE A 49 -2.01 -2.89 11.27
C PHE A 49 -2.20 -1.62 12.10
N ALA A 50 -3.31 -0.89 11.89
CA ALA A 50 -3.63 0.31 12.66
C ALA A 50 -3.79 0.03 14.16
N ALA A 51 -4.38 -1.12 14.53
CA ALA A 51 -4.51 -1.52 15.93
C ALA A 51 -3.16 -1.70 16.65
N GLU A 52 -2.11 -2.05 15.90
CA GLU A 52 -0.74 -2.18 16.40
C GLU A 52 0.10 -0.90 16.21
N GLY A 53 -0.52 0.22 15.84
CA GLY A 53 0.13 1.52 15.66
C GLY A 53 0.89 1.68 14.34
N TRP A 54 0.66 0.80 13.35
CA TRP A 54 1.20 0.94 12.01
C TRP A 54 0.31 1.83 11.16
N GLN A 55 0.91 2.49 10.18
CA GLN A 55 0.25 3.36 9.22
C GLN A 55 0.39 2.79 7.82
N TRP A 56 -0.61 3.07 6.97
CA TRP A 56 -0.67 2.56 5.60
C TRP A 56 -0.39 3.67 4.58
N GLY A 57 0.50 3.39 3.63
CA GLY A 57 0.87 4.33 2.56
C GLY A 57 -0.23 4.59 1.54
N GLY A 58 -1.29 3.79 1.53
CA GLY A 58 -2.50 4.04 0.74
C GLY A 58 -3.28 5.30 1.14
N TYR A 59 -2.99 5.87 2.32
CA TYR A 59 -3.58 7.13 2.78
C TYR A 59 -2.73 8.37 2.47
N TRP A 60 -1.56 8.23 1.84
CA TRP A 60 -0.69 9.36 1.51
C TRP A 60 -1.12 10.07 0.23
N ASP A 61 -0.98 11.40 0.22
CA ASP A 61 -1.35 12.25 -0.91
C ASP A 61 -0.46 12.05 -2.14
N SER A 62 0.87 11.97 -1.94
CA SER A 62 1.85 11.74 -3.00
C SER A 62 3.23 11.43 -2.41
N PRO A 63 3.89 10.32 -2.83
CA PRO A 63 3.31 9.23 -3.60
C PRO A 63 2.24 8.49 -2.79
N THR A 64 1.31 7.84 -3.48
CA THR A 64 0.42 6.87 -2.82
C THR A 64 1.10 5.51 -2.90
N ASP A 65 1.41 4.90 -1.75
CA ASP A 65 2.19 3.67 -1.67
C ASP A 65 1.36 2.53 -1.08
N TYR A 66 0.55 1.87 -1.91
CA TYR A 66 -0.47 0.93 -1.43
C TYR A 66 0.11 -0.32 -0.78
N GLN A 67 1.34 -0.71 -1.11
CA GLN A 67 2.02 -1.87 -0.53
C GLN A 67 2.52 -1.58 0.88
N HIS A 68 2.81 -0.31 1.18
CA HIS A 68 3.64 0.06 2.32
C HIS A 68 2.85 0.17 3.62
N PHE A 69 3.31 -0.55 4.64
CA PHE A 69 2.91 -0.35 6.03
C PHE A 69 4.14 -0.04 6.86
N SER A 70 4.10 1.01 7.70
CA SER A 70 5.20 1.30 8.63
C SER A 70 4.74 1.89 9.96
N THR A 71 5.55 1.70 11.00
CA THR A 71 5.31 2.34 12.31
C THR A 71 5.64 3.83 12.32
N THR A 72 6.24 4.36 11.25
CA THR A 72 6.68 5.75 11.14
C THR A 72 5.79 6.63 10.27
N GLY A 73 4.92 6.04 9.45
CA GLY A 73 4.04 6.80 8.55
C GLY A 73 4.74 7.46 7.37
N ARG A 74 6.00 7.07 7.12
CA ARG A 74 6.90 7.56 6.07
C ARG A 74 8.04 6.56 5.90
#